data_AF-A0A1E7F2K3-F1
#
_entry.id   AF-A0A1E7F2K3-F1
#
_cell.length_a   1.000
_cell.length_b   1.000
_cell.length_c   1.000
_cell.angle_alpha   90.00
_cell.angle_beta   90.00
_cell.angle_gamma   90.00
#
_symmetry.space_group_name_H-M   'P 1'
#
loop_
_entity.id
_entity.type
_entity.pdbx_description
1 polymer ?
#
loop_
_entity_poly.entity_id
_entity_poly.type
_entity_poly.pdbx_seq_one_letter_code
_entity_poly.pdbx_strand_id
1 'polypeptide(L)'
;MDHVSGVAFVGRWCTGMQLNKIQKNIESVQWKAIISTFSLSEILDIASEGTVNVIGTNLPQKWALNKLALGLDIIEISDPSQLDSDNKRQKKMTETKTTAAKILNADGCMDMSNKIFARDPSPLVIGCGCLACKDNRFSKAYVHHLVVAKEMLAEIIIFGHNLHSLIQLLRAFDSNCKNSDVVNEFIRRQLSSE
;
A
#
# COMPACT_ATOMS: atom_id res chain seq x y z
N MET A 1 -22.97 2.16 -33.67
CA MET A 1 -21.91 1.19 -33.34
C MET A 1 -21.50 1.52 -31.93
N ASP A 2 -21.95 0.72 -30.98
CA ASP A 2 -21.79 0.99 -29.56
C ASP A 2 -20.31 0.90 -29.20
N HIS A 3 -19.71 2.05 -28.86
CA HIS A 3 -18.38 2.08 -28.28
C HIS A 3 -18.43 1.32 -26.96
N VAL A 4 -17.75 0.18 -26.89
CA VAL A 4 -17.59 -0.59 -25.65
C VAL A 4 -16.89 0.33 -24.65
N SER A 5 -17.64 0.74 -23.61
CA SER A 5 -17.17 1.74 -22.65
C SER A 5 -16.11 1.19 -21.69
N GLY A 6 -15.99 -0.14 -21.54
CA GLY A 6 -15.05 -0.78 -20.61
C GLY A 6 -14.95 -2.29 -20.80
N VAL A 7 -13.88 -2.89 -20.29
CA VAL A 7 -13.68 -4.35 -20.22
C VAL A 7 -13.29 -4.74 -18.79
N ALA A 8 -14.01 -5.70 -18.22
CA ALA A 8 -13.70 -6.27 -16.92
C ALA A 8 -13.16 -7.70 -17.10
N PHE A 9 -11.98 -7.96 -16.54
CA PHE A 9 -11.40 -9.30 -16.47
C PHE A 9 -11.81 -9.97 -15.17
N VAL A 10 -12.61 -11.03 -15.29
CA VAL A 10 -12.98 -11.89 -14.18
C VAL A 10 -11.95 -13.01 -14.08
N GLY A 11 -11.01 -12.88 -13.14
CA GLY A 11 -9.96 -13.87 -12.94
C GLY A 11 -8.89 -13.39 -11.97
N ARG A 12 -7.93 -14.26 -11.70
CA ARG A 12 -6.74 -13.94 -10.92
C ARG A 12 -5.68 -13.37 -11.86
N TRP A 13 -5.09 -12.24 -11.47
CA TRP A 13 -3.88 -11.73 -12.13
C TRP A 13 -2.66 -12.56 -11.73
N CYS A 14 -1.87 -12.97 -12.71
CA CYS A 14 -0.59 -13.63 -12.49
C CYS A 14 0.53 -12.68 -12.92
N THR A 15 1.58 -12.56 -12.11
CA THR A 15 2.72 -11.66 -12.39
C THR A 15 3.31 -11.91 -13.77
N GLY A 16 3.56 -10.83 -14.54
CA GLY A 16 4.12 -10.90 -15.89
C GLY A 16 3.08 -11.16 -16.99
N MET A 17 1.79 -11.13 -16.67
CA MET A 17 0.71 -11.22 -17.64
C MET A 17 0.62 -9.91 -18.46
N GLN A 18 0.73 -10.01 -19.77
CA GLN A 18 0.68 -8.83 -20.66
C GLN A 18 -0.72 -8.69 -21.28
N LEU A 19 -1.42 -7.59 -20.96
CA LEU A 19 -2.77 -7.30 -21.47
C LEU A 19 -2.84 -7.32 -23.00
N ASN A 20 -1.81 -6.82 -23.68
CA ASN A 20 -1.74 -6.77 -25.14
C ASN A 20 -1.74 -8.17 -25.79
N LYS A 21 -1.34 -9.22 -25.06
CA LYS A 21 -1.37 -10.61 -25.53
C LYS A 21 -2.74 -11.27 -25.36
N ILE A 22 -3.58 -10.78 -24.45
CA ILE A 22 -4.88 -11.39 -24.12
C ILE A 22 -5.94 -11.05 -25.17
N GLN A 23 -5.90 -9.85 -25.78
CA GLN A 23 -6.87 -9.48 -26.81
C GLN A 23 -6.36 -8.32 -27.69
N LYS A 24 -6.36 -8.51 -29.02
CA LYS A 24 -5.92 -7.50 -30.01
C LYS A 24 -6.80 -6.24 -30.09
N ASN A 25 -8.04 -6.29 -29.58
CA ASN A 25 -9.04 -5.21 -29.70
C ASN A 25 -9.23 -4.41 -28.39
N ILE A 26 -8.34 -4.54 -27.41
CA ILE A 26 -8.41 -3.81 -26.12
C ILE A 26 -7.97 -2.34 -26.25
N GLU A 27 -7.24 -1.99 -27.31
CA GLU A 27 -6.70 -0.63 -27.52
C GLU A 27 -7.78 0.46 -27.59
N SER A 28 -9.02 0.11 -27.96
CA SER A 28 -10.14 1.05 -28.06
C SER A 28 -10.92 1.26 -26.75
N VAL A 29 -10.52 0.60 -25.65
CA VAL A 29 -11.32 0.57 -24.41
C VAL A 29 -10.81 1.61 -23.42
N GLN A 30 -11.72 2.45 -22.92
CA GLN A 30 -11.40 3.59 -22.06
C GLN A 30 -10.94 3.19 -20.64
N TRP A 31 -11.45 2.10 -20.08
CA TRP A 31 -11.02 1.60 -18.77
C TRP A 31 -11.00 0.07 -18.72
N LYS A 32 -10.05 -0.47 -17.94
CA LYS A 32 -9.82 -1.91 -17.74
C LYS A 32 -9.93 -2.21 -16.25
N ALA A 33 -10.49 -3.36 -15.87
CA ALA A 33 -10.59 -3.76 -14.47
C ALA A 33 -10.19 -5.21 -14.20
N ILE A 34 -9.51 -5.44 -13.08
CA ILE A 34 -9.18 -6.77 -12.56
C ILE A 34 -9.87 -6.99 -11.22
N ILE A 35 -10.53 -8.13 -11.08
CA ILE A 35 -11.45 -8.38 -9.97
C ILE A 35 -10.79 -9.13 -8.79
N SER A 36 -9.61 -9.74 -8.94
CA SER A 36 -8.95 -10.41 -7.80
C SER A 36 -7.42 -10.33 -7.80
N THR A 37 -6.88 -9.84 -6.67
CA THR A 37 -5.45 -9.84 -6.32
C THR A 37 -5.24 -10.45 -4.93
N PHE A 38 -4.11 -11.15 -4.74
CA PHE A 38 -3.79 -11.93 -3.54
C PHE A 38 -2.42 -11.62 -2.92
N SER A 39 -1.64 -10.72 -3.53
CA SER A 39 -0.37 -10.22 -3.02
C SER A 39 -0.17 -8.75 -3.39
N LEU A 40 0.74 -8.07 -2.69
CA LEU A 40 1.15 -6.72 -3.09
C LEU A 40 1.83 -6.73 -4.46
N SER A 41 2.64 -7.74 -4.76
CA SER A 41 3.35 -7.85 -6.04
C SER A 41 2.41 -7.89 -7.24
N GLU A 42 1.28 -8.61 -7.15
CA GLU A 42 0.25 -8.62 -8.20
C GLU A 42 -0.35 -7.22 -8.39
N ILE A 43 -0.60 -6.46 -7.31
CA ILE A 43 -1.10 -5.08 -7.40
C ILE A 43 -0.08 -4.16 -8.08
N LEU A 44 1.20 -4.28 -7.73
CA LEU A 44 2.28 -3.47 -8.31
C LEU A 44 2.50 -3.79 -9.80
N ASP A 45 2.42 -5.07 -10.17
CA ASP A 45 2.51 -5.53 -11.57
C ASP A 45 1.37 -4.95 -12.41
N ILE A 46 0.13 -5.01 -11.90
CA ILE A 46 -1.05 -4.39 -12.52
C ILE A 46 -0.87 -2.87 -12.67
N ALA A 47 -0.39 -2.21 -11.62
CA ALA A 47 -0.16 -0.76 -11.63
C ALA A 47 0.89 -0.35 -12.68
N SER A 48 1.89 -1.20 -12.94
CA SER A 48 2.92 -0.95 -13.96
C SER A 48 2.38 -0.90 -15.39
N GLU A 49 1.26 -1.57 -15.65
CA GLU A 49 0.54 -1.53 -16.95
C GLU A 49 -0.31 -0.25 -17.11
N GLY A 50 -0.41 0.58 -16.06
CA GLY A 50 -0.85 1.98 -16.10
C GLY A 50 -2.34 2.25 -16.38
N THR A 51 -3.15 1.24 -16.70
CA THR A 51 -4.55 1.45 -17.18
C THR A 51 -5.60 0.56 -16.52
N VAL A 52 -5.30 -0.01 -15.36
CA VAL A 52 -6.14 -1.06 -14.76
C VAL A 52 -6.57 -0.73 -13.33
N ASN A 53 -7.88 -0.74 -13.12
CA ASN A 53 -8.49 -0.58 -11.80
C ASN A 53 -8.61 -1.94 -11.10
N VAL A 54 -8.14 -2.02 -9.86
CA VAL A 54 -8.33 -3.20 -9.00
C VAL A 54 -9.70 -3.11 -8.33
N ILE A 55 -10.63 -4.01 -8.67
CA ILE A 55 -12.03 -4.01 -8.18
C ILE A 55 -12.26 -5.02 -7.03
N GLY A 56 -11.24 -5.78 -6.63
CA GLY A 56 -11.37 -6.71 -5.50
C GLY A 56 -10.05 -7.18 -4.91
N THR A 57 -9.97 -7.13 -3.58
CA THR A 57 -8.87 -7.69 -2.79
C THR A 57 -9.33 -7.97 -1.37
N ASN A 58 -8.88 -9.09 -0.79
CA ASN A 58 -9.07 -9.41 0.63
C ASN A 58 -7.78 -9.21 1.44
N LEU A 59 -6.76 -8.58 0.85
CA LEU A 59 -5.44 -8.39 1.45
C LEU A 59 -5.49 -7.70 2.82
N PRO A 60 -6.22 -6.59 3.03
CA PRO A 60 -6.26 -5.94 4.34
C PRO A 60 -6.73 -6.87 5.46
N GLN A 61 -7.74 -7.70 5.17
CA GLN A 61 -8.28 -8.69 6.10
C GLN A 61 -7.29 -9.84 6.31
N LYS A 62 -6.73 -10.39 5.22
CA LYS A 62 -5.75 -11.47 5.27
C LYS A 62 -4.53 -11.06 6.10
N TRP A 63 -3.98 -9.89 5.85
CA TRP A 63 -2.84 -9.36 6.61
C TRP A 63 -3.20 -9.16 8.08
N ALA A 64 -4.37 -8.60 8.40
CA ALA A 64 -4.80 -8.40 9.78
C ALA A 64 -4.93 -9.72 10.57
N LEU A 65 -5.52 -10.76 9.97
CA LEU A 65 -5.62 -12.08 10.58
C LEU A 65 -4.24 -12.70 10.85
N ASN A 66 -3.27 -12.42 9.99
CA ASN A 66 -1.88 -12.86 10.13
C ASN A 66 -1.01 -11.89 10.96
N LYS A 67 -1.61 -10.88 11.60
CA LYS A 67 -0.91 -9.88 12.43
C LYS A 67 0.12 -9.04 11.65
N LEU A 68 -0.10 -8.92 10.35
CA LEU A 68 0.75 -8.19 9.42
C LEU A 68 0.18 -6.78 9.22
N ALA A 69 0.98 -5.76 9.51
CA ALA A 69 0.63 -4.37 9.24
C ALA A 69 1.42 -3.86 8.02
N LEU A 70 0.75 -3.22 7.06
CA LEU A 70 1.40 -2.67 5.87
C LEU A 70 2.36 -1.55 6.30
N GLY A 71 3.64 -1.69 5.99
CA GLY A 71 4.71 -0.82 6.49
C GLY A 71 5.28 0.14 5.46
N LEU A 72 4.62 0.29 4.31
CA LEU A 72 5.07 1.16 3.23
C LEU A 72 4.82 2.63 3.58
N ASP A 73 5.84 3.46 3.41
CA ASP A 73 5.69 4.90 3.47
C ASP A 73 5.17 5.43 2.13
N ILE A 74 3.88 5.76 2.08
CA ILE A 74 3.17 6.18 0.85
C ILE A 74 3.00 7.72 0.85
N ILE A 75 3.56 8.43 1.84
CA ILE A 75 3.38 9.88 1.99
C ILE A 75 3.97 10.64 0.81
N GLU A 76 5.16 10.23 0.36
CA GLU A 76 5.83 10.82 -0.81
C GLU A 76 5.01 10.70 -2.10
N ILE A 77 4.10 9.72 -2.18
CA ILE A 77 3.33 9.39 -3.39
C ILE A 77 1.94 10.04 -3.38
N SER A 78 1.39 10.35 -2.21
CA SER A 78 -0.05 10.69 -2.06
C SER A 78 -0.37 12.19 -2.08
N ASP A 79 0.55 13.10 -1.75
CA ASP A 79 0.29 14.55 -1.86
C ASP A 79 1.58 15.41 -1.92
N PRO A 80 2.03 15.85 -3.11
CA PRO A 80 3.16 16.77 -3.26
C PRO A 80 2.89 18.19 -2.74
N SER A 81 1.62 18.58 -2.56
CA SER A 81 1.27 19.96 -2.19
C SER A 81 1.51 20.27 -0.70
N GLN A 82 1.77 19.25 0.12
CA GLN A 82 2.22 19.38 1.51
C GLN A 82 3.71 19.76 1.63
N LEU A 83 4.47 19.87 0.52
CA LEU A 83 5.88 20.25 0.58
C LEU A 83 6.12 21.76 0.83
N ASP A 84 5.15 22.63 0.53
CA ASP A 84 5.46 24.06 0.26
C ASP A 84 5.15 25.08 1.36
N SER A 85 4.47 24.76 2.48
CA SER A 85 4.11 25.80 3.47
C SER A 85 4.70 25.68 4.88
N ASP A 86 5.09 24.49 5.36
CA ASP A 86 5.55 24.32 6.76
C ASP A 86 6.99 23.79 6.91
N ASN A 87 7.68 23.58 5.79
CA ASN A 87 8.98 22.88 5.73
C ASN A 87 10.22 23.70 6.12
N LYS A 88 10.08 24.83 6.83
CA LYS A 88 11.23 25.55 7.42
C LYS A 88 11.50 25.24 8.89
N ARG A 89 10.60 24.52 9.59
CA ARG A 89 10.85 24.10 10.99
C ARG A 89 11.02 22.59 11.20
N GLN A 90 10.64 21.75 10.24
CA GLN A 90 10.82 20.28 10.32
C GLN A 90 12.01 19.74 9.51
N LYS A 91 12.72 20.60 8.77
CA LYS A 91 13.91 20.24 7.98
C LYS A 91 15.17 19.90 8.80
N LYS A 92 15.08 19.88 10.13
CA LYS A 92 16.18 19.50 11.04
C LYS A 92 15.97 18.17 11.76
N MET A 93 14.97 17.39 11.33
CA MET A 93 14.72 16.01 11.82
C MET A 93 14.60 14.98 10.71
N THR A 94 14.78 15.37 9.44
CA THR A 94 14.73 14.46 8.27
C THR A 94 16.08 13.81 7.94
N GLU A 95 17.17 14.19 8.62
CA GLU A 95 18.49 13.54 8.49
C GLU A 95 18.84 12.61 9.67
N THR A 96 17.90 12.29 10.56
CA THR A 96 18.18 11.39 11.69
C THR A 96 16.94 10.61 12.12
N LYS A 97 16.54 9.60 11.32
CA LYS A 97 15.91 8.31 11.73
C LYS A 97 15.30 7.56 10.53
N THR A 98 16.03 7.43 9.43
CA THR A 98 15.82 6.32 8.49
C THR A 98 16.40 5.04 9.10
N THR A 99 15.84 4.61 10.23
CA THR A 99 16.17 3.35 10.91
C THR A 99 14.89 2.60 11.26
N ALA A 100 13.98 2.53 10.30
CA ALA A 100 13.15 1.34 10.12
C ALA A 100 13.63 0.63 8.85
N ALA A 101 14.93 0.36 8.78
CA ALA A 101 15.45 -0.54 7.77
C ALA A 101 14.81 -1.93 7.98
N LYS A 102 13.83 -2.23 7.14
CA LYS A 102 13.70 -3.52 6.44
C LYS A 102 13.40 -4.77 7.30
N ILE A 103 12.32 -4.76 8.08
CA ILE A 103 11.60 -6.02 8.37
C ILE A 103 10.19 -5.93 7.77
N LEU A 104 10.17 -5.78 6.45
CA LEU A 104 8.95 -6.01 5.67
C LEU A 104 9.09 -7.37 4.99
N ASN A 105 8.01 -8.13 4.96
CA ASN A 105 7.93 -9.33 4.16
C ASN A 105 7.76 -8.98 2.66
N ALA A 106 7.65 -10.00 1.81
CA ALA A 106 7.42 -9.82 0.36
C ALA A 106 6.14 -9.02 0.03
N ASP A 107 5.16 -8.98 0.95
CA ASP A 107 3.93 -8.20 0.82
C ASP A 107 4.06 -6.76 1.37
N GLY A 108 5.28 -6.30 1.67
CA GLY A 108 5.50 -4.95 2.21
C GLY A 108 4.97 -4.76 3.64
N CYS A 109 4.70 -5.84 4.36
CA CYS A 109 4.11 -5.82 5.69
C CYS A 109 5.12 -6.18 6.78
N MET A 110 4.99 -5.52 7.93
CA MET A 110 5.69 -5.86 9.17
C MET A 110 4.85 -6.82 10.03
N ASP A 111 5.51 -7.82 10.62
CA ASP A 111 4.87 -8.75 11.56
C ASP A 111 4.84 -8.15 12.97
N MET A 112 3.64 -7.77 13.42
CA MET A 112 3.44 -7.15 14.73
C MET A 112 3.66 -8.10 15.90
N SER A 113 3.82 -9.40 15.66
CA SER A 113 4.23 -10.40 16.66
C SER A 113 5.73 -10.31 16.98
N ASN A 114 6.51 -9.61 16.16
CA ASN A 114 7.95 -9.52 16.33
C ASN A 114 8.33 -8.68 17.55
N LYS A 115 9.21 -9.23 18.40
CA LYS A 115 9.67 -8.62 19.65
C LYS A 115 10.38 -7.27 19.45
N ILE A 116 10.87 -6.98 18.25
CA ILE A 116 11.45 -5.66 17.93
C ILE A 116 10.47 -4.51 18.19
N PHE A 117 9.17 -4.77 18.05
CA PHE A 117 8.12 -3.78 18.23
C PHE A 117 7.67 -3.62 19.69
N ALA A 118 8.08 -4.50 20.59
CA ALA A 118 7.58 -4.55 21.97
C ALA A 118 7.80 -3.27 22.79
N ARG A 119 8.79 -2.46 22.41
CA ARG A 119 9.14 -1.20 23.08
C ARG A 119 9.19 0.00 22.12
N ASP A 120 8.64 -0.15 20.91
CA ASP A 120 8.62 0.91 19.92
C ASP A 120 7.41 1.86 20.17
N PRO A 121 7.64 3.11 20.61
CA PRO A 121 6.56 4.06 20.88
C PRO A 121 6.05 4.77 19.61
N SER A 122 6.65 4.52 18.45
CA SER A 122 6.24 5.11 17.18
C SER A 122 4.91 4.53 16.69
N PRO A 123 4.16 5.27 15.85
CA PRO A 123 2.97 4.72 15.20
C PRO A 123 3.36 3.60 14.22
N LEU A 124 2.38 2.85 13.70
CA LEU A 124 2.65 1.81 12.69
C LEU A 124 3.42 2.40 11.49
N VAL A 125 2.91 3.49 10.91
CA VAL A 125 3.58 4.25 9.86
C VAL A 125 3.55 5.73 10.26
N ILE A 126 4.70 6.38 10.24
CA ILE A 126 4.84 7.81 10.56
C ILE A 126 4.08 8.60 9.50
N GLY A 127 3.29 9.60 9.92
CA GLY A 127 2.50 10.46 9.03
C GLY A 127 1.27 9.79 8.39
N CYS A 128 0.95 8.54 8.73
CA CYS A 128 -0.29 7.91 8.29
C CYS A 128 -1.51 8.54 8.97
N GLY A 129 -2.48 8.99 8.18
CA GLY A 129 -3.72 9.64 8.64
C GLY A 129 -4.83 8.69 9.12
N CYS A 130 -4.58 7.38 9.18
CA CYS A 130 -5.59 6.42 9.60
C CYS A 130 -5.94 6.56 11.09
N LEU A 131 -7.11 6.05 11.51
CA LEU A 131 -7.53 6.10 12.92
C LEU A 131 -6.50 5.49 13.87
N ALA A 132 -5.72 4.50 13.40
CA ALA A 132 -4.72 3.82 14.21
C ALA A 132 -3.47 4.68 14.47
N CYS A 133 -2.99 5.36 13.42
CA CYS A 133 -1.73 6.11 13.44
C CYS A 133 -1.91 7.59 13.77
N LYS A 134 -3.09 8.16 13.47
CA LYS A 134 -3.37 9.58 13.67
C LYS A 134 -3.10 10.00 15.11
N ASP A 135 -2.38 11.10 15.26
CA ASP A 135 -1.97 11.68 16.54
C ASP A 135 -1.20 10.70 17.45
N ASN A 136 -0.52 9.70 16.87
CA ASN A 136 0.16 8.60 17.58
C ASN A 136 -0.74 7.88 18.60
N ARG A 137 -2.02 7.69 18.26
CA ARG A 137 -3.03 7.10 19.13
C ARG A 137 -2.67 5.69 19.61
N PHE A 138 -2.19 4.83 18.71
CA PHE A 138 -1.72 3.50 19.04
C PHE A 138 -0.28 3.31 18.55
N SER A 139 0.64 3.05 19.48
CA SER A 139 2.02 2.75 19.17
C SER A 139 2.19 1.31 18.68
N LYS A 140 3.30 1.02 18.00
CA LYS A 140 3.71 -0.34 17.64
C LYS A 140 3.84 -1.24 18.87
N ALA A 141 4.37 -0.73 19.99
CA ALA A 141 4.43 -1.44 21.25
C ALA A 141 3.05 -1.85 21.77
N TYR A 142 2.07 -0.94 21.68
CA TYR A 142 0.70 -1.24 22.08
C TYR A 142 0.06 -2.30 21.18
N VAL A 143 0.21 -2.17 19.87
CA VAL A 143 -0.31 -3.18 18.92
C VAL A 143 0.37 -4.53 19.12
N HIS A 144 1.69 -4.56 19.29
CA HIS A 144 2.44 -5.78 19.62
C HIS A 144 1.92 -6.44 20.91
N HIS A 145 1.70 -5.64 21.96
CA HIS A 145 1.14 -6.14 23.21
C HIS A 145 -0.23 -6.82 22.99
N LEU A 146 -1.14 -6.18 22.24
CA LEU A 146 -2.46 -6.77 21.93
C LEU A 146 -2.33 -8.06 21.11
N VAL A 147 -1.39 -8.11 20.16
CA VAL A 147 -1.12 -9.32 19.36
C VAL A 147 -0.66 -10.47 20.25
N VAL A 148 0.30 -10.24 21.14
CA VAL A 148 0.83 -11.25 22.06
C VAL A 148 -0.21 -11.68 23.09
N ALA A 149 -1.03 -10.73 23.55
CA ALA A 149 -2.16 -10.99 24.45
C ALA A 149 -3.32 -11.73 23.76
N LYS A 150 -3.28 -11.90 22.44
CA LYS A 150 -4.34 -12.52 21.61
C LYS A 150 -5.68 -11.78 21.71
N GLU A 151 -5.62 -10.46 21.85
CA GLU A 151 -6.79 -9.59 21.88
C GLU A 151 -7.31 -9.32 20.47
N MET A 152 -8.62 -9.46 20.25
CA MET A 152 -9.26 -9.21 18.95
C MET A 152 -9.05 -7.77 18.46
N LEU A 153 -8.90 -6.82 19.39
CA LEU A 153 -8.63 -5.42 19.07
C LEU A 153 -7.38 -5.23 18.20
N ALA A 154 -6.37 -6.10 18.34
CA ALA A 154 -5.19 -6.07 17.48
C ALA A 154 -5.56 -6.17 16.00
N GLU A 155 -6.43 -7.12 15.64
CA GLU A 155 -6.84 -7.37 14.26
C GLU A 155 -7.64 -6.20 13.69
N ILE A 156 -8.52 -5.60 14.50
CA ILE A 156 -9.33 -4.45 14.11
C ILE A 156 -8.44 -3.23 13.80
N ILE A 157 -7.46 -2.95 14.67
CA ILE A 157 -6.51 -1.85 14.48
C ILE A 157 -5.66 -2.08 13.23
N ILE A 158 -5.10 -3.28 13.08
CA ILE A 158 -4.26 -3.64 11.93
C ILE A 158 -5.08 -3.58 10.63
N PHE A 159 -6.31 -4.09 10.63
CA PHE A 159 -7.20 -4.03 9.46
C PHE A 159 -7.48 -2.59 9.04
N GLY A 160 -7.85 -1.72 9.98
CA GLY A 160 -8.14 -0.32 9.70
C GLY A 160 -6.93 0.43 9.13
N HIS A 161 -5.73 0.15 9.66
CA HIS A 161 -4.47 0.67 9.12
C HIS A 161 -4.17 0.16 7.71
N ASN A 162 -4.29 -1.16 7.49
CA ASN A 162 -4.00 -1.80 6.22
C ASN A 162 -4.94 -1.33 5.12
N LEU A 163 -6.25 -1.23 5.41
CA LEU A 163 -7.25 -0.77 4.47
C LEU A 163 -6.97 0.68 4.04
N HIS A 164 -6.71 1.56 5.00
CA HIS A 164 -6.38 2.96 4.70
C HIS A 164 -5.13 3.05 3.82
N SER A 165 -4.06 2.35 4.20
CA SER A 165 -2.79 2.39 3.50
C SER A 165 -2.90 1.81 2.08
N LEU A 166 -3.66 0.73 1.90
CA LEU A 166 -3.92 0.15 0.59
C LEU A 166 -4.75 1.08 -0.31
N ILE A 167 -5.76 1.76 0.22
CA ILE A 167 -6.53 2.75 -0.52
C ILE A 167 -5.63 3.91 -0.98
N GLN A 168 -4.75 4.40 -0.11
CA GLN A 168 -3.80 5.46 -0.46
C GLN A 168 -2.83 5.00 -1.55
N LEU A 169 -2.35 3.76 -1.48
CA LEU A 169 -1.51 3.16 -2.51
C LEU A 169 -2.23 3.08 -3.87
N LEU A 170 -3.47 2.57 -3.89
CA LEU A 170 -4.24 2.46 -5.13
C LEU A 170 -4.57 3.82 -5.73
N ARG A 171 -4.85 4.84 -4.90
CA ARG A 171 -5.04 6.23 -5.35
C ARG A 171 -3.78 6.81 -5.99
N ALA A 172 -2.62 6.51 -5.42
CA ALA A 172 -1.34 6.92 -5.98
C ALA A 172 -1.10 6.33 -7.38
N PHE A 173 -1.62 5.13 -7.66
CA PHE A 173 -1.52 4.45 -8.96
C PHE A 173 -2.59 4.88 -9.98
N ASP A 174 -3.59 5.68 -9.61
CA ASP A 174 -4.61 6.11 -10.55
C ASP A 174 -4.01 6.99 -11.66
N SER A 175 -4.39 6.70 -12.91
CA SER A 175 -3.96 7.36 -14.15
C SER A 175 -4.17 8.89 -14.22
N ASN A 176 -4.91 9.49 -13.27
CA ASN A 176 -5.01 10.95 -13.10
C ASN A 176 -3.85 11.56 -12.29
N CYS A 177 -2.94 10.73 -11.78
CA CYS A 177 -1.83 11.17 -10.96
C CYS A 177 -0.80 11.92 -11.81
N LYS A 178 -0.51 13.18 -11.44
CA LYS A 178 0.39 14.08 -12.18
C LYS A 178 1.85 13.65 -12.20
N ASN A 179 2.24 12.65 -11.39
CA ASN A 179 3.62 12.27 -11.11
C ASN A 179 3.87 10.77 -11.33
N SER A 180 3.71 10.28 -12.56
CA SER A 180 3.97 8.89 -12.93
C SER A 180 5.40 8.43 -12.61
N ASP A 181 6.38 9.33 -12.63
CA ASP A 181 7.79 9.00 -12.36
C ASP A 181 8.04 8.56 -10.91
N VAL A 182 7.41 9.22 -9.94
CA VAL A 182 7.54 8.87 -8.50
C VAL A 182 6.94 7.51 -8.22
N VAL A 183 5.79 7.25 -8.85
CA VAL A 183 5.06 5.99 -8.78
C VAL A 183 5.88 4.85 -9.39
N ASN A 184 6.45 5.07 -10.57
CA ASN A 184 7.31 4.11 -11.26
C ASN A 184 8.59 3.81 -10.46
N GLU A 185 9.19 4.82 -9.85
CA GLU A 185 10.36 4.64 -8.99
C GLU A 185 10.01 3.85 -7.73
N PHE A 186 8.86 4.10 -7.11
CA PHE A 186 8.37 3.30 -6.00
C PHE A 186 8.17 1.83 -6.37
N ILE A 187 7.52 1.56 -7.52
CA ILE A 187 7.33 0.19 -8.04
C ILE A 187 8.69 -0.50 -8.20
N ARG A 188 9.66 0.16 -8.84
CA ARG A 188 11.02 -0.40 -9.05
C ARG A 188 11.72 -0.68 -7.73
N ARG A 189 11.63 0.23 -6.75
CA ARG A 189 12.24 0.03 -5.42
C ARG A 189 11.67 -1.15 -4.66
N GLN A 190 10.38 -1.47 -4.84
CA GLN A 190 9.74 -2.61 -4.19
C GLN A 190 10.02 -3.93 -4.93
N LEU A 191 9.97 -3.92 -6.27
CA LEU A 191 10.20 -5.10 -7.11
C LEU A 191 11.68 -5.51 -7.24
N SER A 192 12.63 -4.61 -6.96
CA SER A 192 14.08 -4.91 -6.99
C SER A 192 14.62 -5.56 -5.70
N SER A 193 13.74 -6.02 -4.82
CA SER A 193 14.10 -6.67 -3.55
C SER A 193 14.28 -8.19 -3.65
N GLU A 194 14.34 -8.75 -4.85
CA GLU A 194 14.73 -10.16 -5.09
C GLU A 194 16.25 -10.34 -5.11
#